data_AF-A0A9D1CBA5-F1
#
_entry.id   AF-A0A9D1CBA5-F1
#
_cell.length_a   1.000
_cell.length_b   1.000
_cell.length_c   1.000
_cell.angle_alpha   90.00
_cell.angle_beta   90.00
_cell.angle_gamma   90.00
#
_symmetry.space_group_name_H-M   'P 1'
#
loop_
_entity.id
_entity.type
_entity.pdbx_description
1 polymer ?
#
loop_
_entity_poly.entity_id
_entity_poly.type
_entity_poly.pdbx_seq_one_letter_code
_entity_poly.pdbx_strand_id
1 'polypeptide(L)'
;MRWGATSTSITSLTIKDPQAVPTSLTTVLFDLDGTLVDTAPDMAAALNRLLAEQGCEPLPYAQIRPSVSHGSVAMIRVGFGDALDDAEFERLRKRFLVIYENNLVHESKLFDGMALVLDTLESAGLNWGIVTNKPGWLAEPLLQQL
;
A
#
# COMPACT_ATOMS: atom_id res chain seq x y z
N MET A 1 36.67 16.54 -30.35
CA MET A 1 35.23 16.22 -30.51
C MET A 1 34.48 16.86 -29.36
N ARG A 2 33.60 17.84 -29.65
CA ARG A 2 32.77 18.55 -28.69
C ARG A 2 31.46 17.79 -28.53
N TRP A 3 31.06 17.46 -27.30
CA TRP A 3 29.71 16.98 -27.00
C TRP A 3 28.79 18.21 -26.95
N GLY A 4 27.83 18.27 -27.87
CA GLY A 4 26.81 19.31 -27.92
C GLY A 4 25.72 19.02 -26.89
N ALA A 5 25.53 19.93 -25.95
CA ALA A 5 24.34 19.97 -25.11
C ALA A 5 23.18 20.52 -25.95
N THR A 6 22.27 19.63 -26.38
CA THR A 6 20.98 20.08 -26.91
C THR A 6 20.05 20.33 -25.74
N SER A 7 19.78 21.61 -25.50
CA SER A 7 18.75 22.13 -24.60
C SER A 7 17.37 21.61 -25.04
N THR A 8 16.83 20.64 -24.31
CA THR A 8 15.41 20.29 -24.42
C THR A 8 14.64 21.27 -23.57
N SER A 9 14.03 22.27 -24.22
CA SER A 9 13.10 23.21 -23.58
C SER A 9 11.93 22.43 -22.98
N ILE A 10 11.85 22.38 -21.65
CA ILE A 10 10.63 21.96 -20.95
C ILE A 10 9.58 22.99 -21.32
N THR A 11 8.67 22.62 -22.23
CA THR A 11 7.50 23.45 -22.51
C THR A 11 6.66 23.42 -21.24
N SER A 12 6.53 24.58 -20.58
CA SER A 12 5.68 24.74 -19.41
C SER A 12 4.30 24.20 -19.72
N LEU A 13 3.85 23.20 -18.96
CA LEU A 13 2.42 22.88 -18.86
C LEU A 13 1.76 24.08 -18.18
N THR A 14 1.37 25.07 -18.98
CA THR A 14 0.53 26.16 -18.51
C THR A 14 -0.80 25.53 -18.12
N ILE A 15 -1.09 25.50 -16.82
CA ILE A 15 -2.45 25.19 -16.33
C ILE A 15 -3.36 26.19 -17.03
N LYS A 16 -4.17 25.71 -17.98
CA LYS A 16 -5.21 26.50 -18.63
C LYS A 16 -6.22 26.83 -17.54
N ASP A 17 -6.18 28.08 -17.09
CA ASP A 17 -7.09 28.68 -16.13
C ASP A 17 -7.02 28.11 -14.69
N PRO A 18 -6.36 28.79 -13.73
CA PRO A 18 -6.35 28.38 -12.33
C PRO A 18 -7.73 28.44 -11.64
N GLN A 19 -8.77 28.97 -12.30
CA GLN A 19 -10.15 28.96 -11.81
C GLN A 19 -11.03 27.84 -12.38
N ALA A 20 -10.53 27.01 -13.31
CA ALA A 20 -11.29 25.90 -13.90
C ALA A 20 -11.12 24.58 -13.12
N VAL A 21 -10.94 24.63 -11.79
CA VAL A 21 -11.10 23.43 -10.96
C VAL A 21 -12.61 23.20 -10.85
N PRO A 22 -13.15 22.05 -11.29
CA PRO A 22 -14.56 21.73 -11.07
C PRO A 22 -14.85 21.85 -9.57
N THR A 23 -15.72 22.78 -9.19
CA THR A 23 -16.11 22.97 -7.78
C THR A 23 -16.99 21.85 -7.25
N SER A 24 -17.47 20.95 -8.12
CA SER A 24 -18.21 19.75 -7.74
C SER A 24 -17.26 18.57 -7.63
N LEU A 25 -17.18 17.99 -6.43
CA LEU A 25 -16.54 16.69 -6.21
C LEU A 25 -17.33 15.61 -6.97
N THR A 26 -16.67 14.85 -7.84
CA THR A 26 -17.30 13.82 -8.69
C THR A 26 -16.81 12.41 -8.38
N THR A 27 -15.62 12.29 -7.79
CA THR A 27 -14.95 11.01 -7.52
C THR A 27 -14.13 11.08 -6.25
N VAL A 28 -14.16 10.01 -5.45
CA VAL A 28 -13.28 9.80 -4.28
C VAL A 28 -12.41 8.56 -4.50
N LEU A 29 -11.09 8.70 -4.36
CA LEU A 29 -10.16 7.58 -4.46
C LEU A 29 -9.54 7.31 -3.10
N PHE A 30 -9.57 6.06 -2.66
CA PHE A 30 -9.01 5.60 -1.39
C PHE A 30 -7.73 4.81 -1.64
N ASP A 31 -6.74 4.94 -0.75
CA ASP A 31 -5.78 3.85 -0.58
C ASP A 31 -6.44 2.66 0.13
N LEU A 32 -5.79 1.51 0.10
CA LEU A 32 -6.29 0.25 0.67
C LEU A 32 -5.73 0.00 2.07
N ASP A 33 -4.45 -0.34 2.14
CA ASP A 33 -3.77 -0.81 3.35
C ASP A 33 -3.62 0.34 4.37
N GLY A 34 -4.30 0.24 5.52
CA GLY A 34 -4.23 1.28 6.55
C GLY A 34 -5.10 2.51 6.27
N THR A 35 -5.94 2.47 5.21
CA THR A 35 -6.92 3.51 4.89
C THR A 35 -8.33 2.94 4.86
N LEU A 36 -8.63 2.08 3.89
CA LEU A 36 -9.94 1.44 3.78
C LEU A 36 -10.02 0.19 4.66
N VAL A 37 -8.94 -0.60 4.69
CA VAL A 37 -8.86 -1.89 5.36
C VAL A 37 -7.73 -1.88 6.39
N ASP A 38 -8.01 -2.31 7.60
CA ASP A 38 -6.99 -2.57 8.62
C ASP A 38 -6.31 -3.91 8.34
N THR A 39 -5.33 -3.90 7.43
CA THR A 39 -4.52 -5.08 7.06
C THR A 39 -3.33 -5.31 8.00
N ALA A 40 -3.15 -4.44 9.00
CA ALA A 40 -1.99 -4.48 9.88
C ALA A 40 -1.84 -5.77 10.68
N PRO A 41 -2.90 -6.39 11.24
CA PRO A 41 -2.79 -7.66 11.96
C PRO A 41 -2.18 -8.78 11.08
N ASP A 42 -2.70 -8.96 9.87
CA ASP A 42 -2.26 -10.04 8.98
C ASP A 42 -0.85 -9.79 8.42
N MET A 43 -0.51 -8.53 8.10
CA MET A 43 0.84 -8.18 7.67
C MET A 43 1.87 -8.35 8.80
N ALA A 44 1.49 -8.04 10.05
CA ALA A 44 2.36 -8.27 11.21
C ALA A 44 2.55 -9.76 11.51
N ALA A 45 1.49 -10.57 11.40
CA ALA A 45 1.58 -12.01 11.53
C ALA A 45 2.51 -12.61 10.46
N ALA A 46 2.39 -12.16 9.21
CA ALA A 46 3.26 -12.61 8.13
C ALA A 46 4.73 -12.23 8.35
N LEU A 47 5.00 -11.00 8.82
CA LEU A 47 6.37 -10.56 9.13
C LEU A 47 6.98 -11.37 10.28
N ASN A 48 6.24 -11.56 11.38
CA ASN A 48 6.73 -12.32 12.53
C ASN A 48 6.95 -13.79 12.19
N ARG A 49 6.14 -14.37 11.29
CA ARG A 49 6.40 -15.70 10.76
C ARG A 49 7.68 -15.75 9.94
N LEU A 50 7.94 -14.76 9.09
CA LEU A 50 9.19 -14.68 8.34
C LEU A 50 10.41 -14.53 9.27
N LEU A 51 10.32 -13.68 10.29
CA LEU A 51 11.37 -13.52 11.31
C LEU A 51 11.71 -14.86 11.97
N ALA A 52 10.69 -15.62 12.37
CA ALA A 52 10.88 -16.95 12.94
C ALA A 52 11.55 -17.93 11.94
N GLU A 53 11.17 -17.90 10.65
CA GLU A 53 11.81 -18.71 9.61
C GLU A 53 13.30 -18.36 9.40
N GLN A 54 13.71 -17.12 9.72
CA GLN A 54 15.11 -16.67 9.67
C GLN A 54 15.84 -16.80 11.02
N GLY A 55 15.19 -17.36 12.04
CA GLY A 55 15.78 -17.51 13.39
C GLY A 55 15.89 -16.19 14.17
N CYS A 56 15.11 -15.19 13.80
CA CYS A 56 15.03 -13.91 14.51
C CYS A 56 13.89 -13.92 15.54
N GLU A 57 14.04 -13.10 16.59
CA GLU A 57 12.97 -12.84 17.56
C GLU A 57 11.80 -12.08 16.90
N PRO A 58 10.56 -12.33 17.33
CA PRO A 58 9.41 -11.59 16.82
C PRO A 58 9.44 -10.14 17.26
N LEU A 59 8.90 -9.25 16.44
CA LEU A 59 8.72 -7.84 16.77
C LEU A 59 7.35 -7.59 17.40
N PRO A 60 7.26 -6.67 18.38
CA PRO A 60 5.98 -6.25 18.94
C PRO A 60 5.09 -5.62 17.87
N TYR A 61 3.80 -5.92 17.92
CA TYR A 61 2.81 -5.40 16.98
C TYR A 61 2.85 -3.86 16.82
N ALA A 62 3.03 -3.15 17.93
CA ALA A 62 3.11 -1.69 17.95
C ALA A 62 4.30 -1.12 17.15
N GLN A 63 5.37 -1.90 16.95
CA GLN A 63 6.51 -1.49 16.11
C GLN A 63 6.22 -1.73 14.62
N ILE A 64 5.40 -2.73 14.29
CA ILE A 64 5.11 -3.12 12.91
C ILE A 64 3.98 -2.27 12.32
N ARG A 65 2.89 -2.05 13.09
CA ARG A 65 1.67 -1.39 12.63
C ARG A 65 1.90 -0.06 11.89
N PRO A 66 2.79 0.86 12.33
CA PRO A 66 3.02 2.13 11.64
C PRO A 66 3.58 2.00 10.21
N SER A 67 4.17 0.86 9.86
CA SER A 67 4.83 0.65 8.56
C SER A 67 3.95 -0.04 7.52
N VAL A 68 2.77 -0.53 7.91
CA VAL A 68 1.88 -1.33 7.07
C VAL A 68 1.44 -0.60 5.80
N SER A 69 1.05 0.67 5.90
CA SER A 69 0.63 1.49 4.75
C SER A 69 1.76 1.77 3.74
N HIS A 70 3.01 1.51 4.10
CA HIS A 70 4.16 1.64 3.21
C HIS A 70 4.49 0.34 2.46
N GLY A 71 3.69 -0.72 2.68
CA GLY A 71 3.73 -1.97 1.93
C GLY A 71 4.93 -2.86 2.24
N SER A 72 5.09 -3.91 1.42
CA SER A 72 6.07 -5.00 1.67
C SER A 72 7.53 -4.54 1.84
N VAL A 73 7.93 -3.46 1.15
CA VAL A 73 9.30 -2.92 1.26
C VAL A 73 9.58 -2.43 2.68
N ALA A 74 8.67 -1.64 3.25
CA ALA A 74 8.80 -1.15 4.61
C ALA A 74 8.74 -2.27 5.64
N MET A 75 7.90 -3.30 5.40
CA MET A 75 7.82 -4.47 6.28
C MET A 75 9.15 -5.21 6.39
N ILE A 76 9.85 -5.43 5.27
CA ILE A 76 11.17 -6.07 5.29
C ILE A 76 12.19 -5.21 6.03
N ARG A 77 12.19 -3.88 5.81
CA ARG A 77 13.11 -2.96 6.50
C ARG A 77 12.87 -2.92 8.00
N VAL A 78 11.61 -2.96 8.45
CA VAL A 78 11.28 -3.05 9.88
C VAL A 78 11.77 -4.36 10.50
N GLY A 79 11.59 -5.48 9.80
CA GLY A 79 12.01 -6.80 10.30
C GLY A 79 13.53 -7.00 10.34
N PHE A 80 14.24 -6.53 9.31
CA PHE A 80 15.61 -6.94 9.03
C PHE A 80 16.61 -5.77 8.93
N GLY A 81 16.13 -4.53 9.03
CA GLY A 81 16.94 -3.32 8.89
C GLY A 81 17.26 -2.95 7.44
N ASP A 82 18.06 -1.90 7.27
CA ASP A 82 18.40 -1.32 5.97
C ASP A 82 19.73 -1.83 5.38
N ALA A 83 20.45 -2.69 6.10
CA ALA A 83 21.79 -3.17 5.71
C ALA A 83 21.77 -4.42 4.83
N LEU A 84 20.60 -4.80 4.30
CA LEU A 84 20.46 -5.94 3.38
C LEU A 84 21.01 -5.57 2.00
N ASP A 85 21.69 -6.52 1.35
CA ASP A 85 21.94 -6.40 -0.08
C ASP A 85 20.65 -6.65 -0.89
N ASP A 86 20.67 -6.24 -2.16
CA ASP A 86 19.49 -6.30 -3.04
C ASP A 86 18.97 -7.73 -3.23
N ALA A 87 19.86 -8.73 -3.25
CA ALA A 87 19.48 -10.12 -3.49
C ALA A 87 18.77 -10.71 -2.26
N GLU A 88 19.30 -10.45 -1.08
CA GLU A 88 18.74 -10.88 0.19
C GLU A 88 17.43 -10.16 0.50
N PHE A 89 17.38 -8.84 0.27
CA PHE A 89 16.15 -8.06 0.38
C PHE A 89 15.03 -8.65 -0.48
N GLU A 90 15.30 -8.93 -1.75
CA GLU A 90 14.27 -9.45 -2.66
C GLU A 90 13.88 -10.90 -2.31
N ARG A 91 14.82 -11.72 -1.83
CA ARG A 91 14.52 -13.07 -1.32
C ARG A 91 13.54 -13.01 -0.15
N LEU A 92 13.82 -12.16 0.84
CA LEU A 92 12.98 -11.98 2.01
C LEU A 92 11.63 -11.38 1.64
N ARG A 93 11.59 -10.37 0.77
CA ARG A 93 10.35 -9.73 0.30
C ARG A 93 9.45 -10.71 -0.42
N LYS A 94 9.98 -11.53 -1.33
CA LYS A 94 9.21 -12.58 -2.01
C LYS A 94 8.67 -13.60 -1.01
N ARG A 95 9.49 -14.02 -0.04
CA ARG A 95 9.04 -14.98 0.98
C ARG A 95 7.93 -14.39 1.87
N PHE A 96 8.07 -13.13 2.30
CA PHE A 96 7.05 -12.41 3.04
C PHE A 96 5.72 -12.37 2.28
N LEU A 97 5.77 -12.02 0.99
CA LEU A 97 4.59 -11.93 0.14
C LEU A 97 3.87 -13.29 0.01
N VAL A 98 4.62 -14.39 -0.14
CA VAL A 98 4.04 -15.76 -0.14
C VAL A 98 3.40 -16.10 1.21
N ILE A 99 4.04 -15.75 2.33
CA ILE A 99 3.46 -15.99 3.65
C ILE A 99 2.16 -15.19 3.82
N TYR A 100 2.18 -13.93 3.42
CA TYR A 100 1.03 -13.03 3.52
C TYR A 100 -0.14 -13.47 2.63
N GLU A 101 0.13 -13.87 1.38
CA GLU A 101 -0.89 -14.42 0.47
C GLU A 101 -1.63 -15.63 1.08
N ASN A 102 -0.91 -16.52 1.75
CA ASN A 102 -1.50 -17.70 2.39
C ASN A 102 -2.32 -17.37 3.67
N ASN A 103 -2.27 -16.14 4.17
CA ASN A 103 -2.99 -15.68 5.35
C ASN A 103 -3.61 -14.28 5.11
N LEU A 104 -4.16 -14.08 3.92
CA LEU A 104 -4.49 -12.76 3.39
C LEU A 104 -5.62 -12.04 4.15
N VAL A 105 -6.60 -12.79 4.67
CA VAL A 105 -7.85 -12.26 5.26
C VAL A 105 -8.24 -13.05 6.51
N HIS A 106 -7.33 -13.12 7.49
CA HIS A 106 -7.65 -13.78 8.77
C HIS A 106 -8.22 -12.77 9.76
N GLU A 107 -7.60 -11.59 9.87
CA GLU A 107 -8.06 -10.50 10.74
C GLU A 107 -8.31 -9.19 10.01
N SER A 108 -7.93 -9.10 8.73
CA SER A 108 -8.16 -7.92 7.89
C SER A 108 -9.65 -7.61 7.74
N LYS A 109 -10.03 -6.37 8.00
CA LYS A 109 -11.42 -5.87 7.90
C LYS A 109 -11.45 -4.39 7.54
N LEU A 110 -12.58 -3.89 7.07
CA LEU A 110 -12.80 -2.45 6.92
C LEU A 110 -12.54 -1.73 8.25
N PHE A 111 -11.96 -0.52 8.20
CA PHE A 111 -11.94 0.35 9.37
C PHE A 111 -13.36 0.71 9.79
N ASP A 112 -13.55 0.90 11.10
CA ASP A 112 -14.84 1.27 11.66
C ASP A 112 -15.37 2.55 10.99
N GLY A 113 -16.62 2.51 10.53
CA GLY A 113 -17.27 3.60 9.82
C GLY A 113 -17.00 3.66 8.31
N MET A 114 -16.07 2.86 7.76
CA MET A 114 -15.80 2.93 6.33
C MET A 114 -16.94 2.44 5.46
N ALA A 115 -17.65 1.39 5.89
CA ALA A 115 -18.87 0.94 5.21
C ALA A 115 -19.88 2.10 5.04
N LEU A 116 -20.13 2.86 6.12
CA LEU A 116 -21.03 4.02 6.08
C LEU A 116 -20.56 5.11 5.11
N VAL A 117 -19.25 5.36 5.04
CA VAL A 117 -18.70 6.34 4.10
C VAL A 117 -18.93 5.89 2.66
N LEU A 118 -18.65 4.62 2.34
CA LEU A 118 -18.88 4.08 0.99
C LEU A 118 -20.38 4.18 0.62
N ASP A 119 -21.27 3.76 1.51
CA ASP A 119 -22.73 3.86 1.31
C ASP A 119 -23.17 5.32 1.07
N THR A 120 -22.55 6.27 1.76
CA THR A 120 -22.84 7.71 1.62
C THR A 120 -22.39 8.23 0.26
N LEU A 121 -21.21 7.82 -0.22
CA LEU A 121 -20.72 8.21 -1.54
C LEU A 121 -21.62 7.66 -2.65
N GLU A 122 -22.03 6.41 -2.55
CA GLU A 122 -22.94 5.77 -3.50
C GLU A 122 -24.32 6.44 -3.50
N SER A 123 -24.88 6.71 -2.31
CA SER A 123 -26.17 7.41 -2.17
C SER A 123 -26.14 8.84 -2.71
N ALA A 124 -24.97 9.49 -2.68
CA ALA A 124 -24.75 10.82 -3.26
C ALA A 124 -24.50 10.79 -4.78
N GLY A 125 -24.47 9.61 -5.41
CA GLY A 125 -24.17 9.45 -6.83
C GLY A 125 -22.71 9.76 -7.20
N LEU A 126 -21.80 9.70 -6.21
CA LEU A 126 -20.38 9.92 -6.41
C LEU A 126 -19.70 8.62 -6.83
N ASN A 127 -18.77 8.70 -7.77
CA ASN A 127 -17.91 7.57 -8.07
C ASN A 127 -16.90 7.39 -6.95
N TRP A 128 -16.51 6.16 -6.65
CA TRP A 128 -15.37 5.91 -5.80
C TRP A 128 -14.55 4.71 -6.29
N GLY A 129 -13.30 4.64 -5.84
CA GLY A 129 -12.40 3.54 -6.20
C GLY A 129 -11.18 3.45 -5.31
N ILE A 130 -10.37 2.41 -5.54
CA ILE A 130 -9.17 2.13 -4.76
C ILE A 130 -7.93 2.37 -5.63
N VAL A 131 -6.94 3.07 -5.10
CA VAL A 131 -5.61 3.28 -5.69
C VAL A 131 -4.58 2.85 -4.66
N THR A 132 -3.91 1.72 -4.91
CA THR A 132 -2.99 1.13 -3.92
C THR A 132 -1.70 0.63 -4.55
N ASN A 133 -0.63 0.61 -3.75
CA ASN A 133 0.63 -0.06 -4.08
C ASN A 133 0.57 -1.58 -3.87
N LYS A 134 -0.52 -2.09 -3.28
CA LYS A 134 -0.73 -3.53 -3.12
C LYS A 134 -0.85 -4.18 -4.50
N PRO A 135 -0.05 -5.22 -4.82
CA PRO A 135 -0.19 -5.92 -6.08
C PRO A 135 -1.61 -6.45 -6.30
N GLY A 136 -2.13 -6.36 -7.53
CA GLY A 136 -3.53 -6.73 -7.84
C GLY A 136 -3.89 -8.16 -7.41
N TRP A 137 -2.96 -9.10 -7.57
CA TRP A 137 -3.14 -10.50 -7.14
C TRP A 137 -3.25 -10.68 -5.61
N LEU A 138 -2.94 -9.66 -4.80
CA LEU A 138 -3.26 -9.61 -3.37
C LEU A 138 -4.47 -8.72 -3.06
N ALA A 139 -4.65 -7.63 -3.80
CA ALA A 139 -5.74 -6.70 -3.56
C ALA A 139 -7.10 -7.28 -3.95
N GLU A 140 -7.21 -7.93 -5.11
CA GLU A 140 -8.47 -8.48 -5.61
C GLU A 140 -9.02 -9.58 -4.69
N PRO A 141 -8.24 -10.60 -4.27
CA PRO A 141 -8.77 -11.64 -3.39
C PRO A 141 -9.06 -11.14 -1.97
N LEU A 142 -8.35 -10.12 -1.49
CA LEU A 142 -8.64 -9.45 -0.22
C LEU A 142 -10.02 -8.78 -0.28
N LEU A 143 -10.27 -7.97 -1.32
CA LEU A 143 -11.53 -7.24 -1.48
C LEU A 143 -12.73 -8.17 -1.72
N GLN A 144 -12.53 -9.33 -2.34
CA GLN A 144 -13.61 -10.33 -2.55
C GLN A 144 -14.05 -11.04 -1.26
N GLN A 145 -13.22 -11.01 -0.21
CA GLN A 145 -13.47 -11.70 1.06
C GLN A 145 -13.93 -10.75 2.18
N LEU A 146 -13.93 -9.43 1.93
CA LEU A 146 -14.44 -8.40 2.84
C LEU A 146 -15.93 -8.18 2.64
#